data_AF-A0A2M7ETG9-F1
#
_entry.id   AF-A0A2M7ETG9-F1
#
_cell.length_a   1.000
_cell.length_b   1.000
_cell.length_c   1.000
_cell.angle_alpha   90.00
_cell.angle_beta   90.00
_cell.angle_gamma   90.00
#
_symmetry.space_group_name_H-M   'P 1'
#
loop_
_entity.id
_entity.type
_entity.pdbx_description
1 polymer ?
#
loop_
_entity_poly.entity_id
_entity_poly.type
_entity_poly.pdbx_seq_one_letter_code
_entity_poly.pdbx_strand_id
1 'polypeptide(L)'
;MAFLKLLARNQLALVGLVVMGVVVLLALITPLLPLDNPNATDTPARFTPPFSDGALLGTDHLGRDLLSRLMWGTRLSLAVGFAAAVIAATIGAAIGIIAGYYGGRTDNVIMRVVDVLMAFPYILLALAIVAALGPGLMNALVAVAAVNIPFFARNIRGITVGIANKEFVDAARLAGLSNTKIILTEILPNVIPVIVIAMSTTVGWMILETAGLSFLGLGSQPPVADLGSMLGEARSALITNPHTSIVPGVMILIIVMAINLLGDGVRDALDPRLKSGALSRPLPATLVDRDRQPGGPADATALLHLSDLQTQFHVGARVFRAVGGVDLRIQPGECLGLIGESGSGKSVTALSIMGLVASPPGK
;
A
#
# COMPACT_ATOMS: atom_id res chain seq x y z
N MET A 1 -10.72 -12.74 16.62
CA MET A 1 -11.01 -11.62 17.57
C MET A 1 -9.84 -10.67 17.77
N ALA A 2 -8.58 -11.11 17.90
CA ALA A 2 -7.43 -10.22 18.06
C ALA A 2 -7.20 -9.27 16.86
N PHE A 3 -7.33 -9.77 15.62
CA PHE A 3 -7.22 -8.97 14.40
C PHE A 3 -8.25 -7.85 14.32
N LEU A 4 -9.52 -8.15 14.58
CA LEU A 4 -10.61 -7.15 14.64
C LEU A 4 -10.39 -6.10 15.74
N LYS A 5 -9.83 -6.50 16.90
CA LYS A 5 -9.47 -5.54 17.97
C LYS A 5 -8.30 -4.63 17.58
N LEU A 6 -7.31 -5.15 16.86
CA LEU A 6 -6.19 -4.36 16.32
C LEU A 6 -6.67 -3.39 15.25
N LEU A 7 -7.54 -3.85 14.35
CA LEU A 7 -8.14 -3.00 13.32
C LEU A 7 -9.01 -1.90 13.91
N ALA A 8 -9.79 -2.21 14.95
CA ALA A 8 -10.63 -1.23 15.65
C ALA A 8 -9.84 -0.16 16.43
N ARG A 9 -8.53 -0.35 16.67
CA ARG A 9 -7.66 0.71 17.22
C ARG A 9 -7.32 1.76 16.17
N ASN A 10 -7.31 1.39 14.88
CA ASN A 10 -7.14 2.33 13.78
C ASN A 10 -8.54 2.78 13.30
N GLN A 11 -8.97 3.96 13.76
CA GLN A 11 -10.29 4.51 13.43
C GLN A 11 -10.51 4.66 11.91
N LEU A 12 -9.46 4.99 11.16
CA LEU A 12 -9.53 5.13 9.71
C LEU A 12 -9.75 3.79 9.02
N ALA A 13 -9.06 2.75 9.47
CA ALA A 13 -9.25 1.39 8.96
C ALA A 13 -10.65 0.84 9.27
N LEU A 14 -11.19 1.16 10.46
CA LEU A 14 -12.56 0.80 10.82
C LEU A 14 -13.58 1.48 9.91
N VAL A 15 -13.39 2.78 9.61
CA VAL A 15 -14.25 3.51 8.65
C VAL A 15 -14.18 2.85 7.28
N GLY A 16 -12.97 2.55 6.79
CA GLY A 16 -12.78 1.83 5.52
C GLY A 16 -13.50 0.48 5.50
N LEU A 17 -13.39 -0.30 6.57
CA LEU A 17 -14.08 -1.59 6.73
C LEU A 17 -15.60 -1.43 6.67
N VAL A 18 -16.16 -0.48 7.42
CA VAL A 18 -17.61 -0.25 7.48
C VAL A 18 -18.13 0.19 6.12
N VAL A 19 -17.49 1.18 5.49
CA VAL A 19 -17.90 1.69 4.17
C VAL A 19 -17.81 0.59 3.12
N MET A 20 -16.69 -0.13 3.07
CA MET A 20 -16.51 -1.23 2.13
C MET A 20 -17.51 -2.37 2.39
N GLY A 21 -17.77 -2.68 3.66
CA GLY A 21 -18.78 -3.66 4.07
C GLY A 21 -20.18 -3.29 3.61
N VAL A 22 -20.57 -2.02 3.74
CA VAL A 22 -21.84 -1.51 3.22
C VAL A 22 -21.89 -1.63 1.69
N VAL A 23 -20.84 -1.22 0.98
CA VAL A 23 -20.80 -1.30 -0.49
C VAL A 23 -20.90 -2.75 -0.98
N VAL A 24 -20.15 -3.68 -0.37
CA VAL A 24 -20.22 -5.10 -0.70
C VAL A 24 -21.59 -5.68 -0.39
N LEU A 25 -22.18 -5.33 0.77
CA LEU A 25 -23.53 -5.74 1.13
C LEU A 25 -24.55 -5.25 0.10
N LEU A 26 -24.51 -3.97 -0.25
CA LEU A 26 -25.35 -3.37 -1.29
C LEU A 26 -25.20 -4.11 -2.62
N ALA A 27 -23.97 -4.38 -3.07
CA ALA A 27 -23.70 -5.12 -4.30
C ALA A 27 -24.23 -6.56 -4.29
N LEU A 28 -24.23 -7.23 -3.14
CA LEU A 28 -24.75 -8.60 -2.98
C LEU A 28 -26.28 -8.64 -2.94
N ILE A 29 -26.92 -7.65 -2.32
CA ILE A 29 -28.38 -7.58 -2.24
C ILE A 29 -29.02 -6.94 -3.48
N THR A 30 -28.24 -6.30 -4.37
CA THR A 30 -28.74 -5.69 -5.63
C THR A 30 -29.74 -6.57 -6.38
N PRO A 31 -29.51 -7.89 -6.60
CA PRO A 31 -30.46 -8.73 -7.35
C PRO A 31 -31.79 -8.99 -6.62
N LEU A 32 -31.84 -8.73 -5.30
CA LEU A 32 -33.03 -8.91 -4.46
C LEU A 32 -33.81 -7.60 -4.27
N LEU A 33 -33.18 -6.45 -4.58
CA LEU A 33 -33.85 -5.16 -4.50
C LEU A 33 -34.83 -5.01 -5.67
N PRO A 34 -36.00 -4.37 -5.44
CA PRO A 34 -36.97 -4.09 -6.48
C PRO A 34 -36.49 -2.90 -7.35
N LEU A 35 -35.36 -3.08 -8.03
CA LEU A 35 -34.76 -2.10 -8.93
C LEU A 35 -35.26 -2.34 -10.35
N ASP A 36 -35.44 -1.25 -11.10
CA ASP A 36 -35.75 -1.33 -12.52
C ASP A 36 -34.64 -2.04 -13.30
N ASN A 37 -34.97 -2.54 -14.49
CA ASN A 37 -33.97 -3.17 -15.35
C ASN A 37 -32.88 -2.14 -15.73
N PRO A 38 -31.60 -2.36 -15.38
CA PRO A 38 -30.51 -1.40 -15.61
C PRO A 38 -30.24 -1.11 -17.10
N ASN A 39 -30.80 -1.94 -17.99
CA ASN A 39 -30.64 -1.83 -19.44
C ASN A 39 -31.92 -1.33 -20.13
N ALA A 40 -33.02 -1.12 -19.40
CA ALA A 40 -34.26 -0.62 -19.98
C ALA A 40 -34.11 0.85 -20.38
N THR A 41 -34.28 1.14 -21.67
CA THR A 41 -34.15 2.48 -22.25
C THR A 41 -35.50 3.18 -22.31
N ASP A 42 -35.55 4.44 -21.89
CA ASP A 42 -36.72 5.31 -21.97
C ASP A 42 -36.35 6.68 -22.54
N THR A 43 -36.25 6.77 -23.87
CA THR A 43 -35.76 7.96 -24.59
C THR A 43 -36.50 9.28 -24.23
N PRO A 44 -37.83 9.29 -23.99
CA PRO A 44 -38.52 10.45 -23.44
C PRO A 44 -37.99 10.94 -22.08
N ALA A 45 -37.54 10.04 -21.21
CA ALA A 45 -37.09 10.35 -19.86
C ALA A 45 -35.56 10.59 -19.76
N ARG A 46 -34.89 11.00 -20.84
CA ARG A 46 -33.42 11.24 -20.85
C ARG A 46 -33.03 12.40 -19.94
N PHE A 47 -31.91 12.23 -19.23
CA PHE A 47 -31.34 13.26 -18.35
C PHE A 47 -32.33 13.82 -17.33
N THR A 48 -33.25 12.98 -16.86
CA THR A 48 -34.17 13.32 -15.79
C THR A 48 -33.34 13.63 -14.54
N PRO A 49 -33.55 14.78 -13.88
CA PRO A 49 -32.71 15.18 -12.75
C PRO A 49 -32.93 14.24 -11.55
N PRO A 50 -31.95 14.17 -10.62
CA PRO A 50 -32.10 13.44 -9.37
C PRO A 50 -33.34 13.90 -8.60
N PHE A 51 -33.91 12.98 -7.80
CA PHE A 51 -35.12 13.19 -6.99
C PHE A 51 -36.41 13.43 -7.80
N SER A 52 -36.44 13.02 -9.06
CA SER A 52 -37.68 12.99 -9.85
C SER A 52 -38.46 11.70 -9.58
N ASP A 53 -39.78 11.72 -9.81
CA ASP A 53 -40.63 10.53 -9.65
C ASP A 53 -40.13 9.38 -10.53
N GLY A 54 -39.76 8.26 -9.91
CA GLY A 54 -39.19 7.09 -10.60
C GLY A 54 -37.70 7.19 -10.96
N ALA A 55 -37.00 8.28 -10.63
CA ALA A 55 -35.58 8.47 -10.94
C ALA A 55 -34.82 9.10 -9.76
N LEU A 56 -34.54 8.30 -8.72
CA LEU A 56 -33.92 8.78 -7.47
C LEU A 56 -32.57 9.46 -7.70
N LEU A 57 -31.69 8.83 -8.50
CA LEU A 57 -30.39 9.39 -8.89
C LEU A 57 -30.41 10.05 -10.28
N GLY A 58 -31.60 10.18 -10.87
CA GLY A 58 -31.79 10.65 -12.24
C GLY A 58 -31.62 9.54 -13.27
N THR A 59 -31.63 9.92 -14.55
CA THR A 59 -31.47 9.00 -15.68
C THR A 59 -30.34 9.44 -16.59
N ASP A 60 -29.79 8.50 -17.35
CA ASP A 60 -28.70 8.79 -18.28
C ASP A 60 -29.16 9.28 -19.66
N HIS A 61 -28.20 9.39 -20.58
CA HIS A 61 -28.41 9.82 -21.96
C HIS A 61 -29.29 8.86 -22.79
N LEU A 62 -29.71 7.70 -22.28
CA LEU A 62 -30.68 6.79 -22.91
C LEU A 62 -31.95 6.65 -22.07
N GLY A 63 -32.09 7.48 -21.02
CA GLY A 63 -33.22 7.43 -20.09
C GLY A 63 -33.20 6.20 -19.19
N ARG A 64 -32.05 5.54 -19.02
CA ARG A 64 -31.92 4.38 -18.13
C ARG A 64 -31.76 4.89 -16.70
N ASP A 65 -32.38 4.21 -15.72
CA ASP A 65 -32.28 4.56 -14.30
C ASP A 65 -30.84 4.46 -13.79
N LEU A 66 -30.32 5.58 -13.26
CA LEU A 66 -28.94 5.68 -12.84
C LEU A 66 -28.68 4.91 -11.54
N LEU A 67 -29.69 4.77 -10.66
CA LEU A 67 -29.57 4.01 -9.42
C LEU A 67 -29.37 2.51 -9.69
N SER A 68 -30.23 1.93 -10.51
CA SER A 68 -30.13 0.52 -10.91
C SER A 68 -28.80 0.26 -11.62
N ARG A 69 -28.42 1.10 -12.58
CA ARG A 69 -27.12 1.00 -13.27
C ARG A 69 -25.95 1.09 -12.30
N LEU A 70 -26.00 1.99 -11.32
CA LEU A 70 -24.94 2.16 -10.33
C LEU A 70 -24.77 0.90 -9.47
N MET A 71 -25.88 0.31 -9.01
CA MET A 71 -25.86 -0.86 -8.13
C MET A 71 -25.36 -2.12 -8.86
N TRP A 72 -25.83 -2.34 -10.08
CA TRP A 72 -25.36 -3.44 -10.94
C TRP A 72 -23.92 -3.24 -11.41
N GLY A 73 -23.56 -1.99 -11.77
CA GLY A 73 -22.21 -1.62 -12.17
C GLY A 73 -21.20 -1.74 -11.04
N THR A 74 -21.56 -1.35 -9.82
CA THR A 74 -20.71 -1.51 -8.62
C THR A 74 -20.35 -2.97 -8.38
N ARG A 75 -21.33 -3.88 -8.46
CA ARG A 75 -21.11 -5.31 -8.33
C ARG A 75 -20.11 -5.82 -9.36
N LEU A 76 -20.27 -5.41 -10.61
CA LEU A 76 -19.40 -5.84 -11.70
C LEU A 76 -17.97 -5.28 -11.56
N SER A 77 -17.84 -3.98 -11.29
CA SER A 77 -16.55 -3.31 -11.10
C SER A 77 -15.75 -3.90 -9.93
N LEU A 78 -16.41 -4.19 -8.80
CA LEU A 78 -15.76 -4.84 -7.65
C LEU A 78 -15.29 -6.25 -7.98
N ALA A 79 -16.13 -7.06 -8.62
CA ALA A 79 -15.79 -8.43 -8.99
C ALA A 79 -14.56 -8.47 -9.92
N VAL A 80 -14.54 -7.59 -10.93
CA VAL A 80 -13.49 -7.52 -11.95
C VAL A 80 -12.18 -7.02 -11.37
N GLY A 81 -12.20 -5.90 -10.65
CA GLY A 81 -10.98 -5.34 -10.06
C GLY A 81 -10.38 -6.25 -8.99
N PHE A 82 -11.22 -6.89 -8.16
CA PHE A 82 -10.76 -7.88 -7.19
C PHE A 82 -10.19 -9.14 -7.87
N ALA A 83 -10.85 -9.67 -8.90
CA ALA A 83 -10.34 -10.82 -9.65
C ALA A 83 -9.00 -10.52 -10.32
N ALA A 84 -8.85 -9.34 -10.93
CA ALA A 84 -7.59 -8.90 -11.51
C ALA A 84 -6.47 -8.88 -10.45
N ALA A 85 -6.76 -8.36 -9.25
CA ALA A 85 -5.81 -8.31 -8.15
C ALA A 85 -5.40 -9.69 -7.64
N VAL A 86 -6.36 -10.61 -7.48
CA VAL A 86 -6.06 -11.99 -7.06
C VAL A 86 -5.19 -12.70 -8.08
N ILE A 87 -5.50 -12.55 -9.38
CA ILE A 87 -4.71 -13.16 -10.46
C ILE A 87 -3.29 -12.59 -10.48
N ALA A 88 -3.16 -11.26 -10.45
CA ALA A 88 -1.86 -10.59 -10.47
C ALA A 88 -1.02 -10.93 -9.23
N ALA A 89 -1.63 -10.93 -8.04
CA ALA A 89 -0.98 -11.28 -6.79
C ALA A 89 -0.52 -12.74 -6.80
N THR A 90 -1.35 -13.67 -7.28
CA THR A 90 -1.03 -15.10 -7.30
C THR A 90 0.12 -15.40 -8.26
N ILE A 91 0.00 -14.94 -9.52
CA ILE A 91 1.03 -15.20 -10.54
C ILE A 91 2.31 -14.44 -10.20
N GLY A 92 2.19 -13.15 -9.84
CA GLY A 92 3.31 -12.33 -9.45
C GLY A 92 4.03 -12.90 -8.22
N ALA A 93 3.31 -13.30 -7.16
CA ALA A 93 3.94 -13.91 -6.00
C ALA A 93 4.64 -15.22 -6.34
N ALA A 94 4.06 -16.08 -7.17
CA ALA A 94 4.71 -17.31 -7.61
C ALA A 94 6.03 -17.02 -8.34
N ILE A 95 6.02 -16.07 -9.29
CA ILE A 95 7.22 -15.63 -10.01
C ILE A 95 8.26 -15.07 -9.02
N GLY A 96 7.83 -14.20 -8.10
CA GLY A 96 8.72 -13.57 -7.13
C GLY A 96 9.34 -14.57 -6.15
N ILE A 97 8.57 -15.55 -5.68
CA ILE A 97 9.05 -16.62 -4.81
C ILE A 97 10.08 -17.48 -5.53
N ILE A 98 9.80 -17.88 -6.77
CA ILE A 98 10.73 -18.68 -7.59
C ILE A 98 12.04 -17.91 -7.83
N ALA A 99 11.94 -16.65 -8.26
CA ALA A 99 13.11 -15.80 -8.48
C ALA A 99 13.95 -15.64 -7.21
N GLY A 100 13.31 -15.30 -6.08
CA GLY A 100 13.99 -15.08 -4.82
C GLY A 100 14.57 -16.34 -4.18
N TYR A 101 13.93 -17.50 -4.37
CA TYR A 101 14.40 -18.77 -3.81
C TYR A 101 15.63 -19.32 -4.55
N TYR A 102 15.58 -19.36 -5.90
CA TYR A 102 16.65 -19.94 -6.69
C TYR A 102 17.84 -18.99 -6.86
N GLY A 103 17.61 -17.67 -6.86
CA GLY A 103 18.69 -16.69 -6.99
C GLY A 103 19.46 -16.80 -8.32
N GLY A 104 20.65 -16.17 -8.35
CA GLY A 104 21.63 -16.34 -9.41
C GLY A 104 21.10 -16.07 -10.82
N ARG A 105 21.23 -17.06 -11.71
CA ARG A 105 20.80 -16.93 -13.12
C ARG A 105 19.28 -16.90 -13.28
N THR A 106 18.54 -17.70 -12.51
CA THR A 106 17.07 -17.75 -12.57
C THR A 106 16.48 -16.41 -12.19
N ASP A 107 16.95 -15.85 -11.07
CA ASP A 107 16.57 -14.52 -10.61
C ASP A 107 16.89 -13.45 -11.66
N ASN A 108 18.12 -13.45 -12.19
CA ASN A 108 18.51 -12.49 -13.22
C ASN A 108 17.62 -12.56 -14.46
N VAL A 109 17.33 -13.75 -15.01
CA VAL A 109 16.49 -13.89 -16.21
C VAL A 109 15.06 -13.41 -15.94
N ILE A 110 14.46 -13.86 -14.83
CA ILE A 110 13.09 -13.46 -14.46
C ILE A 110 13.01 -11.96 -14.25
N MET A 111 13.95 -11.40 -13.47
CA MET A 111 13.97 -9.97 -13.17
C MET A 111 14.25 -9.13 -14.40
N ARG A 112 15.06 -9.60 -15.37
CA ARG A 112 15.21 -8.89 -16.66
C ARG A 112 13.88 -8.76 -17.40
N VAL A 113 13.08 -9.82 -17.45
CA VAL A 113 11.75 -9.77 -18.10
C VAL A 113 10.81 -8.82 -17.34
N VAL A 114 10.76 -8.92 -16.02
CA VAL A 114 9.99 -8.02 -15.14
C VAL A 114 10.41 -6.56 -15.34
N ASP A 115 11.72 -6.29 -15.39
CA ASP A 115 12.28 -4.95 -15.56
C ASP A 115 11.91 -4.36 -16.92
N VAL A 116 11.93 -5.17 -17.99
CA VAL A 116 11.50 -4.75 -19.34
C VAL A 116 10.02 -4.37 -19.35
N LEU A 117 9.16 -5.19 -18.75
CA LEU A 117 7.71 -4.89 -18.68
C LEU A 117 7.43 -3.61 -17.89
N MET A 118 8.13 -3.40 -16.77
CA MET A 118 7.97 -2.20 -15.93
C MET A 118 8.60 -0.93 -16.51
N ALA A 119 9.44 -1.04 -17.55
CA ALA A 119 9.97 0.14 -18.24
C ALA A 119 8.91 0.84 -19.08
N PHE A 120 7.86 0.11 -19.50
CA PHE A 120 6.72 0.71 -20.19
C PHE A 120 5.80 1.41 -19.18
N PRO A 121 5.27 2.61 -19.52
CA PRO A 121 4.19 3.20 -18.74
C PRO A 121 3.00 2.22 -18.66
N TYR A 122 2.60 1.86 -17.44
CA TYR A 122 1.65 0.78 -17.19
C TYR A 122 0.31 0.98 -17.93
N ILE A 123 -0.19 2.21 -17.98
CA ILE A 123 -1.42 2.55 -18.71
C ILE A 123 -1.27 2.30 -20.21
N LEU A 124 -0.13 2.63 -20.81
CA LEU A 124 0.11 2.41 -22.24
C LEU A 124 0.20 0.92 -22.55
N LEU A 125 0.84 0.15 -21.67
CA LEU A 125 0.91 -1.30 -21.81
C LEU A 125 -0.48 -1.93 -21.69
N ALA A 126 -1.30 -1.50 -20.72
CA ALA A 126 -2.67 -1.96 -20.58
C ALA A 126 -3.51 -1.66 -21.84
N LEU A 127 -3.43 -0.44 -22.36
CA LEU A 127 -4.11 -0.03 -23.59
C LEU A 127 -3.65 -0.86 -24.79
N ALA A 128 -2.35 -1.10 -24.94
CA ALA A 128 -1.81 -1.92 -26.03
C ALA A 128 -2.31 -3.37 -25.96
N ILE A 129 -2.37 -3.95 -24.76
CA ILE A 129 -2.90 -5.31 -24.56
C ILE A 129 -4.38 -5.36 -24.94
N VAL A 130 -5.21 -4.42 -24.45
CA VAL A 130 -6.64 -4.43 -24.81
C VAL A 130 -6.86 -4.13 -26.29
N ALA A 131 -6.07 -3.24 -26.89
CA ALA A 131 -6.15 -2.99 -28.33
C ALA A 131 -5.83 -4.24 -29.16
N ALA A 132 -4.92 -5.09 -28.69
CA ALA A 132 -4.59 -6.37 -29.34
C ALA A 132 -5.65 -7.45 -29.10
N LEU A 133 -6.22 -7.53 -27.89
CA LEU A 133 -7.24 -8.54 -27.52
C LEU A 133 -8.66 -8.16 -27.95
N GLY A 134 -8.91 -6.89 -28.24
CA GLY A 134 -10.22 -6.30 -28.47
C GLY A 134 -10.88 -5.80 -27.19
N PRO A 135 -11.84 -4.86 -27.30
CA PRO A 135 -12.55 -4.30 -26.15
C PRO A 135 -13.42 -5.37 -25.48
N GLY A 136 -13.54 -5.29 -24.16
CA GLY A 136 -14.35 -6.23 -23.40
C GLY A 136 -13.88 -6.35 -21.95
N LEU A 137 -14.80 -6.63 -21.04
CA LEU A 137 -14.53 -6.69 -19.61
C LEU A 137 -13.47 -7.74 -19.25
N MET A 138 -13.53 -8.91 -19.88
CA MET A 138 -12.55 -9.99 -19.65
C MET A 138 -11.15 -9.60 -20.16
N ASN A 139 -11.08 -8.95 -21.32
CA ASN A 139 -9.81 -8.52 -21.90
C ASN A 139 -9.19 -7.38 -21.09
N ALA A 140 -10.00 -6.44 -20.60
CA ALA A 140 -9.56 -5.38 -19.69
C ALA A 140 -9.05 -5.96 -18.36
N LEU A 141 -9.74 -6.97 -17.80
CA LEU A 141 -9.29 -7.69 -16.61
C LEU A 141 -7.92 -8.34 -16.84
N VAL A 142 -7.76 -9.08 -17.94
CA VAL A 142 -6.51 -9.75 -18.30
C VAL A 142 -5.39 -8.73 -18.49
N ALA A 143 -5.65 -7.61 -19.16
CA ALA A 143 -4.68 -6.55 -19.35
C ALA A 143 -4.21 -5.93 -18.02
N VAL A 144 -5.15 -5.55 -17.16
CA VAL A 144 -4.82 -4.98 -15.83
C VAL A 144 -4.06 -5.99 -14.97
N ALA A 145 -4.48 -7.26 -14.96
CA ALA A 145 -3.77 -8.30 -14.23
C ALA A 145 -2.34 -8.48 -14.76
N ALA A 146 -2.17 -8.61 -16.07
CA ALA A 146 -0.87 -8.82 -16.71
C ALA A 146 0.12 -7.69 -16.43
N VAL A 147 -0.35 -6.44 -16.47
CA VAL A 147 0.46 -5.24 -16.21
C VAL A 147 0.90 -5.15 -14.74
N ASN A 148 0.12 -5.70 -13.82
CA ASN A 148 0.42 -5.67 -12.39
C ASN A 148 1.26 -6.86 -11.88
N ILE A 149 1.32 -7.98 -12.62
CA ILE A 149 2.17 -9.15 -12.28
C ILE A 149 3.63 -8.75 -11.97
N PRO A 150 4.32 -7.92 -12.79
CA PRO A 150 5.70 -7.52 -12.53
C PRO A 150 5.90 -6.82 -11.18
N PHE A 151 4.95 -6.00 -10.75
CA PHE A 151 5.02 -5.27 -9.48
C PHE A 151 4.93 -6.23 -8.28
N PHE A 152 4.00 -7.19 -8.33
CA PHE A 152 3.91 -8.24 -7.33
C PHE A 152 5.16 -9.13 -7.33
N ALA A 153 5.64 -9.55 -8.51
CA ALA A 153 6.84 -10.37 -8.63
C ALA A 153 8.06 -9.71 -8.01
N ARG A 154 8.30 -8.42 -8.31
CA ARG A 154 9.43 -7.67 -7.76
C ARG A 154 9.31 -7.50 -6.24
N ASN A 155 8.13 -7.15 -5.74
CA ASN A 155 7.90 -6.94 -4.31
C ASN A 155 8.12 -8.24 -3.51
N ILE A 156 7.50 -9.33 -3.97
CA ILE A 156 7.60 -10.63 -3.31
C ILE A 156 9.03 -11.19 -3.40
N ARG A 157 9.70 -11.07 -4.55
CA ARG A 157 11.11 -11.45 -4.70
C ARG A 157 12.01 -10.76 -3.67
N GLY A 158 11.81 -9.48 -3.42
CA GLY A 158 12.59 -8.72 -2.43
C GLY A 158 12.55 -9.33 -1.03
N ILE A 159 11.38 -9.81 -0.60
CA ILE A 159 11.22 -10.47 0.70
C ILE A 159 11.69 -11.93 0.67
N THR A 160 11.39 -12.66 -0.42
CA THR A 160 11.77 -14.06 -0.54
C THR A 160 13.28 -14.26 -0.49
N VAL A 161 14.08 -13.37 -1.11
CA VAL A 161 15.55 -13.44 -1.01
C VAL A 161 16.02 -13.40 0.46
N GLY A 162 15.38 -12.57 1.29
CA GLY A 162 15.72 -12.50 2.72
C GLY A 162 15.32 -13.75 3.50
N ILE A 163 14.20 -14.38 3.15
CA ILE A 163 13.71 -15.61 3.81
C ILE A 163 14.52 -16.83 3.38
N ALA A 164 14.85 -16.93 2.09
CA ALA A 164 15.55 -18.09 1.52
C ALA A 164 16.97 -18.28 2.07
N ASN A 165 17.55 -17.24 2.70
CA ASN A 165 18.86 -17.25 3.33
C ASN A 165 18.80 -17.37 4.88
N LYS A 166 17.67 -17.78 5.45
CA LYS A 166 17.52 -17.99 6.91
C LYS A 166 17.89 -19.41 7.32
N GLU A 167 18.39 -19.55 8.54
CA GLU A 167 18.87 -20.81 9.13
C GLU A 167 17.84 -21.95 9.10
N PHE A 168 16.53 -21.66 9.25
CA PHE A 168 15.50 -22.69 9.19
C PHE A 168 15.32 -23.28 7.78
N VAL A 169 15.63 -22.51 6.73
CA VAL A 169 15.62 -23.00 5.34
C VAL A 169 16.83 -23.92 5.12
N ASP A 170 17.99 -23.57 5.68
CA ASP A 170 19.18 -24.43 5.61
C ASP A 170 18.98 -25.72 6.40
N ALA A 171 18.35 -25.66 7.58
CA ALA A 171 17.96 -26.84 8.33
C ALA A 171 17.00 -27.75 7.54
N ALA A 172 16.01 -27.18 6.85
CA ALA A 172 15.11 -27.93 5.97
C ALA A 172 15.85 -28.61 4.80
N ARG A 173 16.84 -27.93 4.20
CA ARG A 173 17.69 -28.52 3.16
C ARG A 173 18.53 -29.68 3.70
N LEU A 174 19.16 -29.52 4.86
CA LEU A 174 19.95 -30.57 5.53
C LEU A 174 19.10 -31.77 5.94
N ALA A 175 17.83 -31.54 6.28
CA ALA A 175 16.85 -32.59 6.55
C ALA A 175 16.35 -33.33 5.28
N GLY A 176 16.85 -32.95 4.09
CA GLY A 176 16.54 -33.63 2.83
C GLY A 176 15.22 -33.25 2.19
N LEU A 177 14.61 -32.11 2.58
CA LEU A 177 13.39 -31.64 1.92
C LEU A 177 13.68 -31.20 0.47
N SER A 178 12.76 -31.54 -0.44
CA SER A 178 12.83 -31.07 -1.83
C SER A 178 12.55 -29.57 -1.92
N ASN A 179 13.10 -28.92 -2.96
CA ASN A 179 12.90 -27.49 -3.22
C ASN A 179 11.43 -27.07 -3.20
N THR A 180 10.56 -27.84 -3.85
CA THR A 180 9.12 -27.57 -3.88
C THR A 180 8.51 -27.65 -2.49
N LYS A 181 8.93 -28.62 -1.68
CA LYS A 181 8.44 -28.76 -0.30
C LYS A 181 8.89 -27.56 0.54
N ILE A 182 10.16 -27.17 0.45
CA ILE A 182 10.70 -25.98 1.14
C ILE A 182 9.93 -24.72 0.73
N ILE A 183 9.67 -24.53 -0.56
CA ILE A 183 8.89 -23.38 -1.04
C ILE A 183 7.49 -23.36 -0.42
N LEU A 184 6.79 -24.50 -0.41
CA LEU A 184 5.41 -24.57 0.05
C LEU A 184 5.25 -24.59 1.57
N THR A 185 6.19 -25.17 2.32
CA THR A 185 6.09 -25.31 3.79
C THR A 185 6.86 -24.24 4.55
N GLU A 186 7.99 -23.77 4.03
CA GLU A 186 8.85 -22.83 4.74
C GLU A 186 8.72 -21.41 4.18
N ILE A 187 8.75 -21.23 2.86
CA ILE A 187 8.82 -19.89 2.26
C ILE A 187 7.43 -19.26 2.13
N LEU A 188 6.51 -19.95 1.45
CA LEU A 188 5.19 -19.42 1.14
C LEU A 188 4.43 -18.97 2.41
N PRO A 189 4.38 -19.75 3.51
CA PRO A 189 3.69 -19.31 4.72
C PRO A 189 4.29 -18.05 5.35
N ASN A 190 5.61 -17.86 5.24
CA ASN A 190 6.29 -16.65 5.73
C ASN A 190 6.09 -15.44 4.81
N VAL A 191 5.76 -15.65 3.53
CA VAL A 191 5.56 -14.60 2.52
C VAL A 191 4.08 -14.20 2.38
N ILE A 192 3.13 -15.09 2.73
CA ILE A 192 1.67 -14.82 2.66
C ILE A 192 1.27 -13.48 3.31
N PRO A 193 1.74 -13.11 4.53
CA PRO A 193 1.38 -11.82 5.11
C PRO A 193 1.76 -10.64 4.20
N VAL A 194 2.92 -10.70 3.55
CA VAL A 194 3.36 -9.65 2.61
C VAL A 194 2.50 -9.64 1.36
N ILE A 195 2.12 -10.81 0.82
CA ILE A 195 1.21 -10.90 -0.34
C ILE A 195 -0.13 -10.24 -0.01
N VAL A 196 -0.69 -10.56 1.16
CA VAL A 196 -1.98 -10.01 1.63
C VAL A 196 -1.88 -8.49 1.80
N ILE A 197 -0.81 -8.00 2.42
CA ILE A 197 -0.56 -6.56 2.58
C ILE A 197 -0.46 -5.88 1.21
N ALA A 198 0.40 -6.38 0.33
CA ALA A 198 0.59 -5.82 -1.00
C ALA A 198 -0.72 -5.76 -1.78
N MET A 199 -1.45 -6.87 -1.82
CA MET A 199 -2.75 -6.96 -2.49
C MET A 199 -3.75 -5.97 -1.89
N SER A 200 -3.82 -5.86 -0.57
CA SER A 200 -4.77 -4.95 0.09
C SER A 200 -4.51 -3.47 -0.25
N THR A 201 -3.25 -3.09 -0.45
CA THR A 201 -2.86 -1.73 -0.83
C THR A 201 -2.98 -1.43 -2.32
N THR A 202 -3.03 -2.46 -3.19
CA THR A 202 -3.05 -2.27 -4.65
C THR A 202 -4.42 -2.53 -5.28
N VAL A 203 -5.32 -3.28 -4.65
CA VAL A 203 -6.67 -3.55 -5.18
C VAL A 203 -7.42 -2.26 -5.55
N GLY A 204 -7.31 -1.21 -4.74
CA GLY A 204 -7.95 0.08 -5.03
C GLY A 204 -7.46 0.70 -6.35
N TRP A 205 -6.14 0.66 -6.58
CA TRP A 205 -5.54 1.10 -7.84
C TRP A 205 -5.98 0.25 -9.02
N MET A 206 -6.05 -1.07 -8.86
CA MET A 206 -6.47 -1.98 -9.92
C MET A 206 -7.95 -1.79 -10.30
N ILE A 207 -8.82 -1.51 -9.32
CA ILE A 207 -10.22 -1.11 -9.61
C ILE A 207 -10.25 0.19 -10.40
N LEU A 208 -9.46 1.19 -10.01
CA LEU A 208 -9.37 2.46 -10.73
C LEU A 208 -8.85 2.27 -12.16
N GLU A 209 -7.86 1.40 -12.37
CA GLU A 209 -7.35 1.05 -13.71
C GLU A 209 -8.40 0.39 -14.59
N THR A 210 -9.14 -0.60 -14.06
CA THR A 210 -10.24 -1.25 -14.80
C THR A 210 -11.34 -0.26 -15.15
N ALA A 211 -11.69 0.66 -14.23
CA ALA A 211 -12.65 1.73 -14.50
C ALA A 211 -12.11 2.72 -15.53
N GLY A 212 -10.80 3.03 -15.50
CA GLY A 212 -10.13 3.90 -16.47
C GLY A 212 -10.15 3.33 -17.88
N LEU A 213 -9.88 2.02 -18.05
CA LEU A 213 -10.00 1.35 -19.35
C LEU A 213 -11.46 1.34 -19.83
N SER A 214 -12.41 1.11 -18.93
CA SER A 214 -13.84 1.13 -19.26
C SER A 214 -14.34 2.52 -19.65
N PHE A 215 -13.84 3.56 -18.98
CA PHE A 215 -14.08 4.96 -19.33
C PHE A 215 -13.56 5.31 -20.75
N LEU A 216 -12.47 4.67 -21.18
CA LEU A 216 -11.91 4.82 -22.53
C LEU A 216 -12.62 3.94 -23.58
N GLY A 217 -13.69 3.21 -23.22
CA GLY A 217 -14.46 2.36 -24.13
C GLY A 217 -13.84 0.98 -24.37
N LEU A 218 -12.79 0.63 -23.63
CA LEU A 218 -12.06 -0.64 -23.78
C LEU A 218 -12.50 -1.73 -22.79
N GLY A 219 -13.38 -1.38 -21.84
CA GLY A 219 -13.92 -2.27 -20.82
C GLY A 219 -15.26 -2.88 -21.18
N SER A 220 -16.27 -2.74 -20.29
CA SER A 220 -17.61 -3.27 -20.57
C SER A 220 -18.17 -2.68 -21.87
N GLN A 221 -18.97 -3.49 -22.57
CA GLN A 221 -19.63 -3.06 -23.81
C GLN A 221 -21.13 -2.88 -23.55
N PRO A 222 -21.78 -1.88 -24.16
CA PRO A 222 -23.23 -1.70 -24.05
C PRO A 222 -23.98 -3.00 -24.39
N PRO A 223 -25.07 -3.31 -23.65
CA PRO A 223 -25.75 -2.48 -22.66
C PRO A 223 -25.16 -2.56 -21.23
N VAL A 224 -24.18 -3.45 -21.01
CA VAL A 224 -23.66 -3.81 -19.68
C VAL A 224 -23.03 -2.61 -18.98
N ALA A 225 -23.57 -2.25 -17.81
CA ALA A 225 -23.04 -1.17 -16.99
C ALA A 225 -21.86 -1.65 -16.12
N ASP A 226 -20.78 -0.86 -16.10
CA ASP A 226 -19.78 -0.82 -15.05
C ASP A 226 -19.52 0.66 -14.68
N LEU A 227 -18.92 0.94 -13.53
CA LEU A 227 -18.73 2.32 -13.06
C LEU A 227 -17.91 3.18 -14.04
N GLY A 228 -16.92 2.59 -14.72
CA GLY A 228 -16.08 3.28 -15.69
C GLY A 228 -16.79 3.57 -16.99
N SER A 229 -17.52 2.60 -17.56
CA SER A 229 -18.34 2.84 -18.77
C SER A 229 -19.45 3.86 -18.52
N MET A 230 -20.11 3.82 -17.36
CA MET A 230 -21.09 4.84 -16.96
C MET A 230 -20.49 6.25 -16.97
N LEU A 231 -19.27 6.40 -16.42
CA LEU A 231 -18.57 7.68 -16.42
C LEU A 231 -18.14 8.11 -17.83
N GLY A 232 -17.74 7.14 -18.67
CA GLY A 232 -17.34 7.38 -20.07
C GLY A 232 -18.50 7.88 -20.93
N GLU A 233 -19.67 7.24 -20.81
CA GLU A 233 -20.91 7.62 -21.49
C GLU A 233 -21.36 9.03 -21.07
N ALA A 234 -21.23 9.36 -19.78
CA ALA A 234 -21.64 10.65 -19.21
C ALA A 234 -20.71 11.83 -19.58
N ARG A 235 -19.51 11.55 -20.11
CA ARG A 235 -18.49 12.57 -20.44
C ARG A 235 -19.02 13.68 -21.37
N SER A 236 -19.84 13.33 -22.34
CA SER A 236 -20.39 14.29 -23.32
C SER A 236 -21.40 15.27 -22.71
N ALA A 237 -22.05 14.87 -21.61
CA ALA A 237 -23.07 15.64 -20.92
C ALA A 237 -22.59 16.19 -19.57
N LEU A 238 -21.29 16.17 -19.29
CA LEU A 238 -20.74 16.55 -17.98
C LEU A 238 -21.05 18.01 -17.61
N ILE A 239 -21.08 18.91 -18.59
CA ILE A 239 -21.39 20.34 -18.37
C ILE A 239 -22.90 20.57 -18.22
N THR A 240 -23.72 19.88 -19.01
CA THR A 240 -25.17 20.12 -19.09
C THR A 240 -25.96 19.30 -18.07
N ASN A 241 -25.56 18.06 -17.82
CA ASN A 241 -26.20 17.10 -16.93
C ASN A 241 -25.16 16.42 -16.01
N PRO A 242 -24.53 17.19 -15.10
CA PRO A 242 -23.39 16.75 -14.31
C PRO A 242 -23.70 15.53 -13.41
N HIS A 243 -24.94 15.35 -12.99
CA HIS A 243 -25.36 14.23 -12.14
C HIS A 243 -25.01 12.87 -12.75
N THR A 244 -25.11 12.73 -14.08
CA THR A 244 -24.78 11.49 -14.80
C THR A 244 -23.31 11.08 -14.66
N SER A 245 -22.40 12.04 -14.47
CA SER A 245 -20.96 11.78 -14.25
C SER A 245 -20.60 11.74 -12.76
N ILE A 246 -21.18 12.63 -11.95
CA ILE A 246 -20.88 12.75 -10.51
C ILE A 246 -21.24 11.47 -9.77
N VAL A 247 -22.39 10.87 -10.06
CA VAL A 247 -22.89 9.67 -9.37
C VAL A 247 -21.93 8.47 -9.49
N PRO A 248 -21.55 8.00 -10.71
CA PRO A 248 -20.56 6.92 -10.83
C PRO A 248 -19.17 7.35 -10.33
N GLY A 249 -18.76 8.60 -10.53
CA GLY A 249 -17.46 9.11 -10.06
C GLY A 249 -17.32 9.09 -8.52
N VAL A 250 -18.37 9.51 -7.79
CA VAL A 250 -18.40 9.45 -6.33
C VAL A 250 -18.39 8.01 -5.83
N MET A 251 -19.08 7.08 -6.52
CA MET A 251 -19.03 5.67 -6.14
C MET A 251 -17.62 5.08 -6.31
N ILE A 252 -16.92 5.39 -7.41
CA ILE A 252 -15.51 4.99 -7.59
C ILE A 252 -14.65 5.55 -6.45
N LEU A 253 -14.81 6.83 -6.12
CA LEU A 253 -14.08 7.48 -5.02
C LEU A 253 -14.32 6.76 -3.69
N ILE A 254 -15.59 6.48 -3.34
CA ILE A 254 -15.97 5.78 -2.11
C ILE A 254 -15.31 4.41 -2.04
N ILE A 255 -15.38 3.62 -3.12
CA ILE A 255 -14.81 2.28 -3.19
C ILE A 255 -13.29 2.32 -3.00
N VAL A 256 -12.59 3.15 -3.79
CA VAL A 256 -11.12 3.22 -3.76
C VAL A 256 -10.63 3.72 -2.41
N MET A 257 -11.28 4.74 -1.84
CA MET A 257 -10.96 5.25 -0.51
C MET A 257 -11.19 4.19 0.57
N ALA A 258 -12.34 3.51 0.55
CA ALA A 258 -12.66 2.50 1.55
C ALA A 258 -11.67 1.32 1.53
N ILE A 259 -11.29 0.85 0.33
CA ILE A 259 -10.30 -0.22 0.16
C ILE A 259 -8.92 0.24 0.61
N ASN A 260 -8.47 1.44 0.25
CA ASN A 260 -7.15 1.92 0.63
C ASN A 260 -7.05 2.08 2.17
N LEU A 261 -8.06 2.67 2.81
CA LEU A 261 -8.12 2.78 4.27
C LEU A 261 -8.15 1.41 4.95
N LEU A 262 -8.90 0.46 4.39
CA LEU A 262 -8.92 -0.91 4.90
C LEU A 262 -7.56 -1.60 4.71
N GLY A 263 -6.91 -1.40 3.57
CA GLY A 263 -5.60 -1.97 3.25
C GLY A 263 -4.49 -1.48 4.18
N ASP A 264 -4.49 -0.19 4.52
CA ASP A 264 -3.58 0.37 5.52
C ASP A 264 -3.81 -0.28 6.90
N GLY A 265 -5.07 -0.51 7.29
CA GLY A 265 -5.38 -1.24 8.51
C GLY A 265 -4.95 -2.71 8.51
N VAL A 266 -5.09 -3.40 7.38
CA VAL A 266 -4.60 -4.78 7.20
C VAL A 266 -3.07 -4.80 7.32
N ARG A 267 -2.39 -3.84 6.71
CA ARG A 267 -0.94 -3.64 6.84
C ARG A 267 -0.53 -3.45 8.29
N ASP A 268 -1.15 -2.53 9.00
CA ASP A 268 -0.82 -2.25 10.41
C ASP A 268 -1.04 -3.47 11.31
N ALA A 269 -2.12 -4.22 11.09
CA ALA A 269 -2.45 -5.40 11.89
C ALA A 269 -1.55 -6.62 11.59
N LEU A 270 -0.97 -6.68 10.38
CA LEU A 270 -0.08 -7.75 9.94
C LEU A 270 1.41 -7.38 10.09
N ASP A 271 1.77 -6.11 10.28
CA ASP A 271 3.15 -5.69 10.48
C ASP A 271 3.70 -6.25 11.82
N PRO A 272 4.70 -7.16 11.77
CA PRO A 272 5.29 -7.75 12.97
C PRO A 272 6.03 -6.73 13.84
N ARG A 273 6.45 -5.58 13.30
CA ARG A 273 7.12 -4.51 14.07
C ARG A 273 6.16 -3.81 15.04
N LEU A 274 4.87 -3.77 14.72
CA LEU A 274 3.83 -3.23 15.60
C LEU A 274 3.40 -4.25 16.67
N LYS A 275 3.47 -5.55 16.38
CA LYS A 275 3.16 -6.62 17.34
C LYS A 275 4.25 -6.86 18.38
N SER A 276 5.51 -6.61 18.04
CA SER A 276 6.63 -6.86 18.97
C SER A 276 6.76 -5.81 20.08
N GLY A 277 5.95 -4.74 20.08
CA GLY A 277 6.14 -3.63 21.03
C GLY A 277 7.55 -3.05 20.96
N ALA A 278 8.26 -3.25 19.84
CA ALA A 278 9.64 -2.84 19.63
C ALA A 278 9.73 -1.33 19.31
N LEU A 279 8.97 -0.53 20.04
CA LEU A 279 9.60 0.60 20.72
C LEU A 279 10.26 0.03 21.99
N SER A 280 11.22 -0.90 21.82
CA SER A 280 12.30 -0.96 22.80
C SER A 280 12.86 0.44 22.75
N ARG A 281 12.57 1.24 23.79
CA ARG A 281 13.40 2.40 24.12
C ARG A 281 14.82 1.93 23.82
N PRO A 282 15.56 2.57 22.88
CA PRO A 282 16.93 2.20 22.66
C PRO A 282 17.61 2.22 24.02
N LEU A 283 17.86 1.04 24.58
CA LEU A 283 18.65 0.89 25.78
C LEU A 283 20.03 1.40 25.37
N PRO A 284 20.68 2.26 26.18
CA PRO A 284 22.03 2.71 25.87
C PRO A 284 22.91 1.48 25.61
N ALA A 285 23.26 1.26 24.35
CA ALA A 285 24.18 0.19 23.95
C ALA A 285 25.64 0.60 24.22
N THR A 286 25.85 1.86 24.61
CA THR A 286 27.13 2.43 24.98
C THR A 286 27.30 2.41 26.50
N LEU A 287 28.33 1.72 26.96
CA LEU A 287 28.87 1.91 28.31
C LEU A 287 29.28 3.38 28.44
N VAL A 288 28.55 4.13 29.26
CA VAL A 288 28.90 5.52 29.59
C VAL A 288 29.92 5.47 30.72
N ASP A 289 31.18 5.56 30.37
CA ASP A 289 32.25 5.68 31.36
C ASP A 289 32.30 7.12 31.89
N ARG A 290 31.99 7.29 33.18
CA ARG A 290 31.92 8.60 33.85
C ARG A 290 33.09 8.77 34.81
N ASP A 291 34.30 8.79 34.25
CA ASP A 291 35.53 8.98 35.04
C ASP A 291 35.71 10.42 35.54
N ARG A 292 34.95 11.39 35.02
CA ARG A 292 35.00 12.79 35.46
C ARG A 292 33.67 13.25 36.01
N GLN A 293 33.71 13.81 37.21
CA GLN A 293 32.62 14.62 37.75
C GLN A 293 32.78 16.06 37.25
N PRO A 294 31.70 16.71 36.80
CA PRO A 294 31.77 18.12 36.41
C PRO A 294 32.24 18.97 37.61
N GLY A 295 33.28 19.76 37.40
CA GLY A 295 33.79 20.69 38.39
C GLY A 295 32.96 21.97 38.39
N GLY A 296 32.14 22.17 39.43
CA GLY A 296 31.37 23.40 39.63
C GLY A 296 30.05 23.16 40.36
N PRO A 297 29.46 24.20 41.00
CA PRO A 297 28.14 24.07 41.61
C PRO A 297 27.09 23.77 40.53
N ALA A 298 26.25 22.75 40.77
CA ALA A 298 25.11 22.49 39.91
C ALA A 298 24.17 23.70 39.95
N ASP A 299 23.98 24.35 38.82
CA ASP A 299 23.01 25.42 38.69
C ASP A 299 21.60 24.83 38.76
N ALA A 300 20.94 24.98 39.91
CA ALA A 300 19.61 24.43 40.17
C ALA A 300 18.51 25.02 39.26
N THR A 301 18.80 26.11 38.53
CA THR A 301 17.83 26.80 37.65
C THR A 301 17.90 26.36 36.19
N ALA A 302 18.99 25.71 35.77
CA ALA A 302 19.14 25.23 34.39
C ALA A 302 18.41 23.91 34.17
N LEU A 303 17.72 23.78 33.04
CA LEU A 303 17.11 22.53 32.59
C LEU A 303 18.18 21.53 32.11
N LEU A 304 19.23 22.04 31.47
CA LEU A 304 20.38 21.28 31.03
C LEU A 304 21.65 22.11 31.23
N HIS A 305 22.66 21.53 31.88
CA HIS A 305 23.99 22.11 32.00
C HIS A 305 25.04 21.05 31.65
N LEU A 306 25.82 21.33 30.62
CA LEU A 306 26.91 20.50 30.12
C LEU A 306 28.19 21.30 30.25
N SER A 307 29.22 20.67 30.80
CA SER A 307 30.56 21.24 30.90
C SER A 307 31.56 20.23 30.37
N ASP A 308 32.37 20.65 29.41
CA ASP A 308 33.38 19.82 28.73
C ASP A 308 32.84 18.47 28.25
N LEU A 309 31.70 18.47 27.53
CA LEU A 309 31.18 17.22 26.97
C LEU A 309 32.14 16.69 25.90
N GLN A 310 32.60 15.46 26.09
CA GLN A 310 33.45 14.73 25.16
C GLN A 310 32.81 13.41 24.76
N THR A 311 32.97 13.01 23.50
CA THR A 311 32.49 11.73 22.98
C THR A 311 33.56 11.12 22.11
N GLN A 312 34.01 9.93 22.50
CA GLN A 312 35.09 9.19 21.85
C GLN A 312 34.64 7.77 21.56
N PHE A 313 34.99 7.26 20.38
CA PHE A 313 34.73 5.88 19.98
C PHE A 313 36.02 5.06 20.03
N HIS A 314 36.01 3.99 20.81
CA HIS A 314 37.11 3.03 20.92
C HIS A 314 36.84 1.85 19.98
N VAL A 315 37.66 1.70 18.92
CA VAL A 315 37.54 0.61 17.95
C VAL A 315 38.87 -0.14 17.89
N GLY A 316 38.94 -1.29 18.57
CA GLY A 316 40.20 -2.02 18.75
C GLY A 316 41.22 -1.16 19.52
N ALA A 317 42.41 -0.96 18.95
CA ALA A 317 43.44 -0.09 19.52
C ALA A 317 43.34 1.40 19.11
N ARG A 318 42.33 1.78 18.32
CA ARG A 318 42.18 3.16 17.80
C ARG A 318 41.10 3.93 18.56
N VAL A 319 41.37 5.20 18.84
CA VAL A 319 40.44 6.13 19.49
C VAL A 319 40.04 7.22 18.51
N PHE A 320 38.74 7.33 18.22
CA PHE A 320 38.18 8.38 17.37
C PHE A 320 37.50 9.43 18.25
N ARG A 321 38.03 10.66 18.28
CA ARG A 321 37.44 11.78 19.01
C ARG A 321 36.34 12.40 18.14
N ALA A 322 35.09 12.14 18.46
CA ALA A 322 33.95 12.57 17.65
C ALA A 322 33.41 13.94 18.06
N VAL A 323 33.41 14.24 19.36
CA VAL A 323 33.01 15.51 19.94
C VAL A 323 33.92 15.81 21.13
N GLY A 324 34.32 17.06 21.33
CA GLY A 324 35.10 17.47 22.50
C GLY A 324 34.89 18.92 22.86
N GLY A 325 34.92 19.23 24.16
CA GLY A 325 34.86 20.60 24.67
C GLY A 325 33.54 21.31 24.44
N VAL A 326 32.41 20.58 24.49
CA VAL A 326 31.09 21.21 24.33
C VAL A 326 30.55 21.64 25.68
N ASP A 327 30.47 22.95 25.88
CA ASP A 327 29.81 23.61 27.00
C ASP A 327 28.43 24.11 26.56
N LEU A 328 27.39 23.79 27.32
CA LEU A 328 26.03 24.17 26.97
C LEU A 328 25.16 24.40 28.21
N ARG A 329 24.33 25.43 28.17
CA ARG A 329 23.31 25.71 29.17
C ARG A 329 21.97 25.97 28.49
N ILE A 330 20.91 25.35 28.99
CA ILE A 330 19.53 25.57 28.53
C ILE A 330 18.66 25.85 29.75
N GLN A 331 17.95 26.97 29.74
CA GLN A 331 16.96 27.32 30.76
C GLN A 331 15.56 26.80 30.40
N PRO A 332 14.64 26.69 31.38
CA PRO A 332 13.24 26.34 31.09
C PRO A 332 12.61 27.31 30.08
N GLY A 333 12.09 26.77 28.97
CA GLY A 333 11.46 27.57 27.91
C GLY A 333 12.39 28.01 26.77
N GLU A 334 13.69 27.72 26.86
CA GLU A 334 14.65 27.99 25.78
C GLU A 334 14.71 26.85 24.76
N CYS A 335 14.95 27.20 23.50
CA CYS A 335 15.19 26.25 22.41
C CYS A 335 16.57 26.51 21.80
N LEU A 336 17.40 25.47 21.73
CA LEU A 336 18.73 25.54 21.14
C LEU A 336 18.79 24.71 19.86
N GLY A 337 19.24 25.34 18.76
CA GLY A 337 19.56 24.66 17.51
C GLY A 337 21.06 24.32 17.40
N LEU A 338 21.38 23.08 17.04
CA LEU A 338 22.75 22.65 16.68
C LEU A 338 22.96 22.76 15.16
N ILE A 339 23.81 23.68 14.71
CA ILE A 339 24.05 23.98 13.29
C ILE A 339 25.53 23.74 12.93
N GLY A 340 25.80 23.28 11.71
CA GLY A 340 27.14 22.92 11.23
C GLY A 340 27.11 22.05 9.98
N GLU A 341 28.25 21.84 9.35
CA GLU A 341 28.40 21.05 8.10
C GLU A 341 28.26 19.54 8.32
N SER A 342 28.03 18.77 7.26
CA SER A 342 28.00 17.31 7.36
C SER A 342 29.29 16.78 7.97
N GLY A 343 29.20 15.91 8.98
CA GLY A 343 30.36 15.38 9.71
C GLY A 343 30.87 16.24 10.88
N SER A 344 30.34 17.45 11.11
CA SER A 344 30.77 18.34 12.20
C SER A 344 30.40 17.89 13.63
N GLY A 345 29.89 16.67 13.80
CA GLY A 345 29.53 16.12 15.11
C GLY A 345 28.13 16.45 15.64
N LYS A 346 27.30 17.25 14.94
CA LYS A 346 25.93 17.64 15.40
C LYS A 346 25.09 16.48 15.96
N SER A 347 24.95 15.43 15.16
CA SER A 347 24.13 14.26 15.53
C SER A 347 24.76 13.50 16.69
N VAL A 348 26.10 13.43 16.74
CA VAL A 348 26.82 12.79 17.84
C VAL A 348 26.62 13.59 19.12
N THR A 349 26.77 14.91 19.10
CA THR A 349 26.51 15.80 20.24
C THR A 349 25.08 15.63 20.77
N ALA A 350 24.07 15.69 19.89
CA ALA A 350 22.67 15.51 20.30
C ALA A 350 22.42 14.14 20.94
N LEU A 351 22.96 13.07 20.35
CA LEU A 351 22.84 11.72 20.88
C LEU A 351 23.62 11.54 22.19
N SER A 352 24.77 12.19 22.36
CA SER A 352 25.55 12.17 23.60
C SER A 352 24.81 12.80 24.77
N ILE A 353 24.13 13.92 24.53
CA ILE A 353 23.30 14.60 25.53
C ILE A 353 22.17 13.68 26.00
N MET A 354 21.57 12.91 25.08
CA MET A 354 20.47 11.99 25.38
C MET A 354 20.92 10.63 25.90
N GLY A 355 22.23 10.32 25.91
CA GLY A 355 22.74 8.99 26.24
C GLY A 355 22.38 7.91 25.20
N LEU A 356 22.18 8.32 23.93
CA LEU A 356 21.71 7.48 22.82
C LEU A 356 22.77 7.26 21.74
N VAL A 357 24.04 7.54 22.03
CA VAL A 357 25.13 7.38 21.07
C VAL A 357 25.28 5.91 20.72
N ALA A 358 25.01 5.55 19.47
CA ALA A 358 25.28 4.21 18.97
C ALA A 358 26.79 4.01 18.74
N SER A 359 27.24 2.74 18.78
CA SER A 359 28.54 2.30 18.25
C SER A 359 28.83 2.98 16.90
N PRO A 360 30.08 3.36 16.58
CA PRO A 360 30.39 4.35 15.54
C PRO A 360 29.68 4.07 14.20
N PRO A 361 29.31 5.12 13.42
CA PRO A 361 28.83 4.91 12.07
C PRO A 361 29.87 4.08 11.31
N GLY A 362 29.41 3.03 10.63
CA GLY A 362 30.23 1.98 10.03
C GLY A 362 31.34 2.51 9.11
N LYS A 363 32.28 1.61 8.82
CA LYS A 363 33.23 1.75 7.71
C LYS A 363 32.51 1.96 6.38
#